data_AF-A0AAW5YS97-F1
#
_entry.id   AF-A0AAW5YS97-F1
#
_cell.length_a   1.000
_cell.length_b   1.000
_cell.length_c   1.000
_cell.angle_alpha   90.00
_cell.angle_beta   90.00
_cell.angle_gamma   90.00
#
_symmetry.space_group_name_H-M   'P 1'
#
loop_
_entity.id
_entity.type
_entity.pdbx_description
1 polymer ?
#
loop_
_entity_poly.entity_id
_entity_poly.type
_entity_poly.pdbx_seq_one_letter_code
_entity_poly.pdbx_strand_id
1 'polypeptide(L)'
;MFFFVSFSGFTPNIRDFFGFQELTRTDNDRLGQWLEEQVQSTHDTDYLKNQAYSLFRKWKVEPPSIGSLKRMINSAIDTFEKSLYKMTYQQLSAKTCTRLDALLESHADEDSDGEETDILTFRQLLSSPRKPSVNAMEMEVKKLLAIRHLQIPNGLFHHMTPKLLKKYRLRAATETVTELRAHPAPIRYTLLAILFWHRHAEVIDYLADLLDEITLKFGNKAKNTTRKEAVEELERVQGKNKHIINLLKATVNHPDGIIQDTLYPIVGASTIRDIIKDMTRNHREYKEKIYIKMHSSYRGHYRIAFCNILKNLTFRSNNQSHQPVIEALQLIREYGDSGQRFFAANDEVPIEGVIQPKWKDIIIETDSKGMERVNRINYEIAVLQTLRTRLRCFTVNINNMCCIIDFTSTDVRIYFIKR
;
A
#
# COMPACT_ATOMS: atom_id res chain seq x y z
N MET A 1 6.31 -41.28 23.18
CA MET A 1 6.31 -40.63 24.50
C MET A 1 7.17 -41.47 25.44
N PHE A 2 8.50 -41.45 25.27
CA PHE A 2 9.43 -41.90 26.30
C PHE A 2 9.97 -40.63 26.93
N PHE A 3 9.47 -40.35 28.13
CA PHE A 3 9.91 -39.27 28.99
C PHE A 3 11.38 -39.49 29.36
N PHE A 4 12.31 -38.82 28.67
CA PHE A 4 13.57 -38.44 29.31
C PHE A 4 13.30 -37.14 30.06
N VAL A 5 12.66 -37.28 31.23
CA VAL A 5 12.71 -36.26 32.28
C VAL A 5 14.17 -36.10 32.64
N SER A 6 14.74 -34.93 32.34
CA SER A 6 15.76 -34.25 33.14
C SER A 6 16.64 -35.14 34.02
N PHE A 7 17.40 -36.08 33.43
CA PHE A 7 18.49 -36.72 34.16
C PHE A 7 19.69 -35.79 34.08
N SER A 8 19.88 -35.00 35.13
CA SER A 8 21.17 -34.46 35.47
C SER A 8 22.13 -35.63 35.71
N GLY A 9 22.95 -35.93 34.71
CA GLY A 9 24.03 -36.91 34.75
C GLY A 9 23.61 -38.30 34.27
N PHE A 10 24.03 -38.67 33.07
CA PHE A 10 24.08 -40.09 32.70
C PHE A 10 25.15 -40.78 33.57
N THR A 11 24.77 -41.80 34.33
CA THR A 11 25.77 -42.65 34.99
C THR A 11 26.57 -43.41 33.92
N PRO A 12 27.85 -43.76 34.17
CA PRO A 12 28.71 -44.43 33.16
C PRO A 12 28.03 -45.63 32.50
N ASN A 13 27.30 -46.43 33.27
CA ASN A 13 26.58 -47.61 32.81
C ASN A 13 25.44 -47.28 31.81
N ILE A 14 24.78 -46.13 31.94
CA ILE A 14 23.72 -45.70 31.01
C ILE A 14 24.34 -45.19 29.71
N ARG A 15 25.50 -44.51 29.79
CA ARG A 15 26.23 -44.03 28.61
C ARG A 15 26.67 -45.18 27.71
N ASP A 16 27.28 -46.21 28.31
CA ASP A 16 27.75 -47.38 27.58
C ASP A 16 26.59 -48.16 26.95
N PHE A 17 25.46 -48.29 27.66
CA PHE A 17 24.28 -49.00 27.15
C PHE A 17 23.63 -48.32 25.94
N PHE A 18 23.55 -46.98 25.93
CA PHE A 18 22.95 -46.22 24.83
C PHE A 18 23.98 -45.72 23.79
N GLY A 19 25.28 -45.99 24.01
CA GLY A 19 26.38 -45.55 23.15
C GLY A 19 26.60 -44.04 23.15
N PHE A 20 26.32 -43.36 24.26
CA PHE A 20 26.54 -41.92 24.43
C PHE A 20 27.93 -41.64 25.02
N GLN A 21 28.53 -40.52 24.63
CA GLN A 21 29.81 -40.04 25.12
C GLN A 21 29.65 -38.81 26.02
N GLU A 22 30.64 -38.57 26.89
CA GLU A 22 30.70 -37.35 27.71
C GLU A 22 30.88 -36.10 26.83
N LEU A 23 30.31 -34.99 27.26
CA LEU A 23 30.41 -33.70 26.57
C LEU A 23 31.86 -33.20 26.58
N THR A 24 32.46 -33.08 25.40
CA THR A 24 33.82 -32.56 25.25
C THR A 24 33.85 -31.07 24.90
N ARG A 25 35.03 -30.45 24.98
CA ARG A 25 35.23 -29.07 24.49
C ARG A 25 34.95 -28.95 22.99
N THR A 26 35.36 -29.95 22.20
CA THR A 26 35.11 -29.98 20.75
C THR A 26 33.62 -30.00 20.40
N ASP A 27 32.79 -30.67 21.22
CA ASP A 27 31.33 -30.66 21.02
C ASP A 27 30.71 -29.31 21.35
N ASN A 28 31.24 -28.61 22.37
CA ASN A 28 30.81 -27.25 22.70
C ASN A 28 31.19 -26.26 21.59
N ASP A 29 32.40 -26.37 21.04
CA ASP A 29 32.85 -25.54 19.92
C ASP A 29 32.00 -25.81 18.67
N ARG A 30 31.69 -27.09 18.40
CA ARG A 30 30.80 -27.50 17.30
C ARG A 30 29.38 -26.96 17.49
N LEU A 31 28.83 -27.02 18.71
CA LEU A 31 27.52 -26.41 19.00
C LEU A 31 27.58 -24.88 18.84
N GLY A 32 28.68 -24.24 19.24
CA GLY A 32 28.90 -22.81 19.09
C GLY A 32 28.81 -22.37 17.62
N GLN A 33 29.55 -23.04 16.73
CA GLN A 33 29.50 -22.78 15.28
C GLN A 33 28.08 -22.96 14.72
N TRP A 34 27.42 -24.05 15.10
CA TRP A 34 26.03 -24.26 14.67
C TRP A 34 25.09 -23.16 15.18
N LEU A 35 25.23 -22.73 16.45
CA LEU A 35 24.43 -21.65 17.01
C LEU A 35 24.69 -20.33 16.26
N GLU A 36 25.95 -20.00 15.94
CA GLU A 36 26.31 -18.81 15.16
C GLU A 36 25.61 -18.76 13.79
N GLU A 37 25.50 -19.91 13.11
CA GLU A 37 24.74 -20.02 11.86
C GLU A 37 23.23 -19.86 12.09
N GLN A 38 22.68 -20.48 13.14
CA GLN A 38 21.24 -20.44 13.39
C GLN A 38 20.74 -19.07 13.86
N VAL A 39 21.51 -18.35 14.69
CA VAL A 39 21.08 -17.05 15.23
C VAL A 39 20.93 -15.99 14.15
N GLN A 40 21.66 -16.11 13.02
CA GLN A 40 21.45 -15.27 11.84
C GLN A 40 20.02 -15.38 11.28
N SER A 41 19.35 -16.52 11.53
CA SER A 41 18.00 -16.80 11.03
C SER A 41 16.92 -16.61 12.08
N THR A 42 17.16 -17.02 13.33
CA THR A 42 16.14 -17.03 14.38
C THR A 42 16.70 -16.81 15.78
N HIS A 43 15.96 -16.05 16.59
CA HIS A 43 16.24 -15.87 18.03
C HIS A 43 15.18 -16.55 18.91
N ASP A 44 14.43 -17.51 18.36
CA ASP A 44 13.53 -18.36 19.13
C ASP A 44 14.33 -19.36 19.97
N THR A 45 14.46 -19.07 21.27
CA THR A 45 15.26 -19.87 22.20
C THR A 45 14.71 -21.28 22.39
N ASP A 46 13.40 -21.48 22.29
CA ASP A 46 12.78 -22.79 22.47
C ASP A 46 13.03 -23.68 21.24
N TYR A 47 12.91 -23.09 20.05
CA TYR A 47 13.32 -23.74 18.81
C TYR A 47 14.80 -24.14 18.85
N LEU A 48 15.70 -23.22 19.18
CA LEU A 48 17.15 -23.47 19.24
C LEU A 48 17.48 -24.57 20.26
N LYS A 49 16.83 -24.54 21.43
CA LYS A 49 16.99 -25.58 22.46
C LYS A 49 16.56 -26.96 21.96
N ASN A 50 15.41 -27.08 21.30
CA ASN A 50 14.91 -28.35 20.77
C ASN A 50 15.80 -28.91 19.65
N GLN A 51 16.32 -28.04 18.79
CA GLN A 51 17.26 -28.43 17.74
C GLN A 51 18.61 -28.84 18.33
N ALA A 52 19.12 -28.12 19.33
CA ALA A 52 20.36 -28.49 20.02
C ALA A 52 20.25 -29.89 20.66
N TYR A 53 19.15 -30.22 21.33
CA TYR A 53 18.95 -31.58 21.85
C TYR A 53 18.90 -32.64 20.74
N SER A 54 18.31 -32.30 19.59
CA SER A 54 18.29 -33.20 18.43
C SER A 54 19.70 -33.43 17.86
N LEU A 55 20.57 -32.41 17.89
CA LEU A 55 21.98 -32.53 17.50
C LEU A 55 22.79 -33.38 18.49
N PHE A 56 22.67 -33.13 19.79
CA PHE A 56 23.34 -33.96 20.80
C PHE A 56 22.94 -35.43 20.69
N ARG A 57 21.67 -35.71 20.39
CA ARG A 57 21.20 -37.08 20.11
C ARG A 57 21.83 -37.68 18.85
N LYS A 58 22.01 -36.90 17.78
CA LYS A 58 22.67 -37.35 16.54
C LYS A 58 24.17 -37.59 16.74
N TRP A 59 24.83 -36.75 17.52
CA TRP A 59 26.25 -36.89 17.86
C TRP A 59 26.50 -37.98 18.89
N LYS A 60 25.43 -38.49 19.52
CA LYS A 60 25.48 -39.40 20.68
C LYS A 60 26.35 -38.83 21.79
N VAL A 61 26.16 -37.55 22.11
CA VAL A 61 26.86 -36.84 23.19
C VAL A 61 25.84 -36.44 24.25
N GLU A 62 26.21 -36.59 25.52
CA GLU A 62 25.40 -36.13 26.65
C GLU A 62 25.18 -34.61 26.56
N PRO A 63 23.93 -34.12 26.54
CA PRO A 63 23.68 -32.69 26.45
C PRO A 63 24.13 -31.98 27.75
N PRO A 64 24.61 -30.73 27.67
CA PRO A 64 24.90 -29.94 28.85
C PRO A 64 23.66 -29.69 29.71
N SER A 65 23.86 -29.23 30.94
CA SER A 65 22.75 -28.83 31.82
C SER A 65 21.87 -27.77 31.16
N ILE A 66 20.57 -27.75 31.49
CA ILE A 66 19.59 -26.81 30.90
C ILE A 66 20.06 -25.36 31.05
N GLY A 67 20.62 -25.01 32.22
CA GLY A 67 21.16 -23.68 32.47
C GLY A 67 22.41 -23.37 31.64
N SER A 68 23.29 -24.36 31.43
CA SER A 68 24.46 -24.18 30.56
C SER A 68 24.05 -24.00 29.10
N LEU A 69 23.15 -24.83 28.58
CA LEU A 69 22.64 -24.70 27.21
C LEU A 69 21.95 -23.34 26.98
N LYS A 70 21.11 -22.90 27.93
CA LYS A 70 20.48 -21.58 27.88
C LYS A 70 21.50 -20.45 27.83
N ARG A 71 22.57 -20.53 28.64
CA ARG A 71 23.66 -19.54 28.61
C ARG A 71 24.41 -19.53 27.27
N MET A 72 24.69 -20.69 26.69
CA MET A 72 25.33 -20.79 25.37
C MET A 72 24.46 -20.16 24.27
N ILE A 73 23.16 -20.47 24.25
CA ILE A 73 22.20 -19.87 23.30
C ILE A 73 22.15 -18.35 23.48
N ASN A 74 21.99 -17.86 24.71
CA ASN A 74 21.95 -16.43 24.99
C ASN A 74 23.26 -15.73 24.62
N SER A 75 24.40 -16.38 24.84
CA SER A 75 25.72 -15.86 24.47
C SER A 75 25.87 -15.73 22.96
N ALA A 76 25.39 -16.71 22.18
CA ALA A 76 25.40 -16.65 20.73
C ALA A 76 24.51 -15.51 20.21
N ILE A 77 23.31 -15.34 20.78
CA ILE A 77 22.40 -14.24 20.44
C ILE A 77 23.02 -12.87 20.81
N ASP A 78 23.59 -12.73 22.01
CA ASP A 78 24.24 -11.48 22.44
C ASP A 78 25.44 -11.12 21.55
N THR A 79 26.24 -12.12 21.15
CA THR A 79 27.36 -11.94 20.22
C THR A 79 26.88 -11.47 18.86
N PHE A 80 25.83 -12.10 18.34
CA PHE A 80 25.17 -11.67 17.10
C PHE A 80 24.65 -10.23 17.21
N GLU A 81 23.93 -9.89 18.29
CA GLU A 81 23.36 -8.57 18.51
C GLU A 81 24.43 -7.49 18.59
N LYS A 82 25.52 -7.72 19.33
CA LYS A 82 26.66 -6.79 19.40
C LYS A 82 27.28 -6.55 18.01
N SER A 83 27.45 -7.61 17.22
CA SER A 83 27.94 -7.49 15.85
C SER A 83 26.98 -6.68 14.97
N LEU A 84 25.68 -7.01 15.01
CA LEU A 84 24.64 -6.33 14.27
C LEU A 84 24.61 -4.82 14.58
N TYR A 85 24.57 -4.45 15.86
CA TYR A 85 24.51 -3.05 16.28
C TYR A 85 25.75 -2.27 15.85
N LYS A 86 26.93 -2.88 15.97
CA LYS A 86 28.19 -2.27 15.54
C LYS A 86 28.25 -2.08 14.02
N MET A 87 27.94 -3.13 13.25
CA MET A 87 27.98 -3.10 11.79
C MET A 87 26.96 -2.12 11.20
N THR A 88 25.75 -2.07 11.78
CA THR A 88 24.71 -1.13 11.34
C THR A 88 25.14 0.30 11.62
N TYR A 89 25.63 0.58 12.84
CA TYR A 89 26.08 1.92 13.22
C TYR A 89 27.22 2.44 12.34
N GLN A 90 28.19 1.59 11.98
CA GLN A 90 29.29 1.95 11.09
C GLN A 90 28.86 2.31 9.66
N GLN A 91 27.70 1.84 9.22
CA GLN A 91 27.12 2.14 7.90
C GLN A 91 26.24 3.40 7.92
N LEU A 92 25.91 3.95 9.09
CA LEU A 92 25.13 5.17 9.21
C LEU A 92 26.03 6.39 9.11
N SER A 93 25.60 7.38 8.32
CA SER A 93 26.30 8.65 8.23
C SER A 93 26.09 9.48 9.51
N ALA A 94 27.05 10.33 9.87
CA ALA A 94 26.89 11.27 10.99
C ALA A 94 25.63 12.13 10.83
N LYS A 95 25.30 12.53 9.59
CA LYS A 95 24.09 13.28 9.26
C LYS A 95 22.81 12.50 9.57
N THR A 96 22.78 11.20 9.28
CA THR A 96 21.66 10.30 9.63
C THR A 96 21.49 10.23 11.14
N CYS A 97 22.59 10.04 11.89
CA CYS A 97 22.58 10.01 13.36
C CYS A 97 22.04 11.32 13.96
N THR A 98 22.53 12.48 13.52
CA THR A 98 22.03 13.78 13.99
C THR A 98 20.54 13.96 13.72
N ARG A 99 20.05 13.52 12.56
CA ARG A 99 18.62 13.61 12.22
C ARG A 99 17.75 12.69 13.07
N LEU A 100 18.26 11.50 13.41
CA LEU A 100 17.59 10.58 14.32
C LEU A 100 17.54 11.14 15.75
N ASP A 101 18.62 11.78 16.22
CA ASP A 101 18.66 12.41 17.54
C ASP A 101 17.69 13.61 17.60
N ALA A 102 17.70 14.48 16.58
CA ALA A 102 16.76 15.61 16.49
C ALA A 102 15.30 15.17 16.52
N LEU A 103 14.98 14.01 15.92
CA LEU A 103 13.63 13.45 15.96
C LEU A 103 13.24 12.96 17.36
N LEU A 104 14.20 12.41 18.11
CA LEU A 104 13.94 12.07 19.49
C LEU A 104 13.75 13.35 20.30
N GLU A 105 14.60 14.36 20.14
CA GLU A 105 14.55 15.66 20.84
C GLU A 105 13.20 16.36 20.68
N SER A 106 12.64 16.42 19.47
CA SER A 106 11.35 17.06 19.19
C SER A 106 10.14 16.41 19.88
N HIS A 107 10.29 15.25 20.53
CA HIS A 107 9.25 14.63 21.37
C HIS A 107 9.32 15.11 22.84
N ALA A 108 10.42 15.72 23.29
CA ALA A 108 10.50 16.22 24.67
C ALA A 108 9.67 17.49 24.91
N ASP A 109 9.30 18.21 23.85
CA ASP A 109 8.63 19.51 23.93
C ASP A 109 7.09 19.43 23.79
N GLU A 110 6.48 18.25 24.01
CA GLU A 110 5.00 18.05 23.91
C GLU A 110 4.18 18.85 24.95
N ASP A 111 4.80 19.57 25.89
CA ASP A 111 4.15 20.46 26.86
C ASP A 111 4.05 21.93 26.41
N SER A 112 4.52 22.29 25.22
CA SER A 112 4.38 23.65 24.68
C SER A 112 3.16 23.75 23.76
N ASP A 113 2.03 24.16 24.34
CA ASP A 113 0.87 24.66 23.57
C ASP A 113 1.31 25.84 22.70
N GLY A 114 1.20 25.68 21.38
CA GLY A 114 1.22 26.78 20.43
C GLY A 114 2.53 26.98 19.66
N GLU A 115 2.63 26.33 18.51
CA GLU A 115 2.97 26.94 17.21
C GLU A 115 2.83 25.87 16.12
N GLU A 116 2.23 26.22 14.98
CA GLU A 116 2.16 25.38 13.76
C GLU A 116 3.58 25.18 13.20
N THR A 117 4.40 24.39 13.87
CA THR A 117 5.65 23.89 13.30
C THR A 117 5.29 22.74 12.35
N ASP A 118 5.71 22.85 11.09
CA ASP A 118 5.50 21.82 10.05
C ASP A 118 6.29 20.52 10.32
N ILE A 119 6.80 20.34 11.55
CA ILE A 119 7.66 19.26 12.00
C ILE A 119 6.80 18.18 12.66
N LEU A 120 6.82 16.98 12.08
CA LEU A 120 6.08 15.84 12.62
C LEU A 120 6.74 15.30 13.89
N THR A 121 5.95 15.07 14.94
CA THR A 121 6.45 14.44 16.17
C THR A 121 6.75 12.96 15.96
N PHE A 122 7.59 12.39 16.83
CA PHE A 122 7.93 10.96 16.79
C PHE A 122 6.66 10.07 16.84
N ARG A 123 5.68 10.41 17.67
CA ARG A 123 4.40 9.68 17.75
C ARG A 123 3.58 9.82 16.47
N GLN A 124 3.55 11.01 15.86
CA GLN A 124 2.85 11.22 14.60
C GLN A 124 3.43 10.33 13.49
N LEU A 125 4.75 10.21 13.38
CA LEU A 125 5.40 9.33 12.40
C LEU A 125 5.07 7.84 12.60
N LEU A 126 4.88 7.42 13.84
CA LEU A 126 4.48 6.04 14.15
C LEU A 126 2.98 5.78 14.01
N SER A 127 2.14 6.81 13.98
CA SER A 127 0.68 6.65 13.86
C SER A 127 0.24 6.16 12.47
N SER A 128 -0.81 5.34 12.42
CA SER A 128 -1.45 4.90 11.17
C SER A 128 -2.60 5.83 10.76
N PRO A 129 -2.95 5.93 9.46
CA PRO A 129 -4.05 6.76 9.02
C PRO A 129 -5.38 6.23 9.59
N ARG A 130 -6.23 7.16 10.06
CA ARG A 130 -7.51 6.80 10.69
C ARG A 130 -8.62 6.54 9.69
N LYS A 131 -8.92 7.53 8.85
CA LYS A 131 -10.03 7.48 7.90
C LYS A 131 -9.59 7.96 6.51
N PRO A 132 -10.12 7.36 5.43
CA PRO A 132 -9.70 7.68 4.08
C PRO A 132 -10.20 9.09 3.70
N SER A 133 -9.24 10.00 3.55
CA SER A 133 -9.47 11.41 3.25
C SER A 133 -8.27 12.01 2.55
N VAL A 134 -8.47 13.14 1.89
CA VAL A 134 -7.36 13.90 1.26
C VAL A 134 -6.32 14.30 2.31
N ASN A 135 -6.77 14.80 3.46
CA ASN A 135 -5.88 15.18 4.56
C ASN A 135 -5.06 13.98 5.07
N ALA A 136 -5.64 12.78 5.08
CA ALA A 136 -4.89 11.56 5.43
C ALA A 136 -3.81 11.27 4.38
N MET A 137 -4.09 11.38 3.07
CA MET A 137 -3.07 11.23 2.03
C MET A 137 -1.94 12.26 2.18
N GLU A 138 -2.27 13.53 2.39
CA GLU A 138 -1.29 14.60 2.57
C GLU A 138 -0.41 14.35 3.82
N MET A 139 -1.03 13.93 4.93
CA MET A 139 -0.32 13.57 6.14
C MET A 139 0.64 12.38 5.93
N GLU A 140 0.20 11.32 5.24
CA GLU A 140 1.07 10.19 4.93
C GLU A 140 2.21 10.57 3.96
N VAL A 141 1.98 11.49 3.01
CA VAL A 141 3.06 12.06 2.18
C VAL A 141 4.06 12.86 3.03
N LYS A 142 3.59 13.66 4.00
CA LYS A 142 4.48 14.38 4.94
C LYS A 142 5.32 13.39 5.76
N LYS A 143 4.72 12.31 6.28
CA LYS A 143 5.45 11.25 7.00
C LYS A 143 6.50 10.59 6.11
N LEU A 144 6.15 10.26 4.87
CA LEU A 144 7.08 9.67 3.91
C LEU A 144 8.31 10.56 3.68
N LEU A 145 8.07 11.86 3.47
CA LEU A 145 9.13 12.85 3.28
C LEU A 145 10.02 12.99 4.53
N ALA A 146 9.41 13.06 5.72
CA ALA A 146 10.15 13.12 6.98
C ALA A 146 11.02 11.88 7.21
N ILE A 147 10.51 10.68 6.92
CA ILE A 147 11.26 9.43 7.04
C ILE A 147 12.41 9.38 6.01
N ARG A 148 12.17 9.81 4.77
CA ARG A 148 13.23 9.92 3.75
C ARG A 148 14.30 10.94 4.13
N HIS A 149 13.90 12.03 4.78
CA HIS A 149 14.83 13.01 5.30
C HIS A 149 15.81 12.39 6.30
N LEU A 150 15.48 11.31 7.00
CA LEU A 150 16.44 10.60 7.86
C LEU A 150 17.65 10.04 7.08
N GLN A 151 17.53 9.81 5.76
CA GLN A 151 18.61 9.26 4.93
C GLN A 151 19.15 7.93 5.47
N ILE A 152 18.25 7.02 5.87
CA ILE A 152 18.61 5.65 6.20
C ILE A 152 18.99 4.94 4.90
N PRO A 153 20.17 4.30 4.80
CA PRO A 153 20.58 3.57 3.61
C PRO A 153 19.59 2.45 3.27
N ASN A 154 19.17 2.40 2.01
CA ASN A 154 18.16 1.46 1.53
C ASN A 154 18.51 -0.02 1.74
N GLY A 155 19.80 -0.35 1.59
CA GLY A 155 20.30 -1.73 1.66
C GLY A 155 20.83 -2.17 3.02
N LEU A 156 20.65 -1.35 4.06
CA LEU A 156 21.23 -1.56 5.39
C LEU A 156 20.86 -2.93 6.00
N PHE A 157 19.68 -3.46 5.65
CA PHE A 157 19.12 -4.66 6.28
C PHE A 157 18.94 -5.86 5.33
N HIS A 158 19.51 -5.85 4.12
CA HIS A 158 19.36 -6.96 3.16
C HIS A 158 19.92 -8.30 3.67
N HIS A 159 20.88 -8.26 4.60
CA HIS A 159 21.48 -9.44 5.21
C HIS A 159 20.63 -10.04 6.35
N MET A 160 19.56 -9.37 6.78
CA MET A 160 18.72 -9.82 7.90
C MET A 160 17.48 -10.56 7.43
N THR A 161 17.08 -11.59 8.16
CA THR A 161 15.81 -12.27 7.89
C THR A 161 14.61 -11.40 8.29
N PRO A 162 13.46 -11.50 7.58
CA PRO A 162 12.25 -10.74 7.92
C PRO A 162 11.74 -10.99 9.35
N LYS A 163 11.94 -12.21 9.88
CA LYS A 163 11.56 -12.56 11.26
C LYS A 163 12.34 -11.77 12.29
N LEU A 164 13.66 -11.64 12.11
CA LEU A 164 14.52 -10.86 13.00
C LEU A 164 14.23 -9.37 12.88
N LEU A 165 14.06 -8.84 11.67
CA LEU A 165 13.66 -7.44 11.48
C LEU A 165 12.37 -7.10 12.20
N LYS A 166 11.36 -7.98 12.11
CA LYS A 166 10.09 -7.81 12.84
C LYS A 166 10.29 -7.83 14.37
N LYS A 167 11.14 -8.71 14.90
CA LYS A 167 11.49 -8.76 16.33
C LYS A 167 12.08 -7.43 16.81
N TYR A 168 13.11 -6.92 16.12
CA TYR A 168 13.77 -5.67 16.51
C TYR A 168 12.91 -4.43 16.29
N ARG A 169 12.10 -4.41 15.23
CA ARG A 169 11.10 -3.38 15.01
C ARG A 169 10.09 -3.34 16.16
N LEU A 170 9.61 -4.50 16.61
CA LEU A 170 8.67 -4.57 17.74
C LEU A 170 9.31 -4.03 19.02
N ARG A 171 10.55 -4.44 19.31
CA ARG A 171 11.32 -3.91 20.44
C ARG A 171 11.43 -2.38 20.38
N ALA A 172 11.89 -1.84 19.24
CA ALA A 172 12.04 -0.40 19.05
C ALA A 172 10.70 0.37 19.18
N ALA A 173 9.60 -0.23 18.74
CA ALA A 173 8.27 0.39 18.80
C ALA A 173 7.64 0.37 20.20
N THR A 174 8.05 -0.57 21.08
CA THR A 174 7.54 -0.67 22.46
C THR A 174 8.30 0.19 23.46
N GLU A 175 9.55 0.54 23.15
CA GLU A 175 10.37 1.40 24.01
C GLU A 175 9.90 2.86 23.90
N THR A 176 9.90 3.55 25.02
CA THR A 176 9.65 4.99 25.11
C THR A 176 10.82 5.79 24.52
N VAL A 177 10.59 7.05 24.15
CA VAL A 177 11.66 7.94 23.65
C VAL A 177 12.80 8.05 24.65
N THR A 178 12.51 8.11 25.96
CA THR A 178 13.51 8.15 27.02
C THR A 178 14.37 6.88 27.05
N GLU A 179 13.76 5.70 26.94
CA GLU A 179 14.48 4.42 26.88
C GLU A 179 15.35 4.33 25.62
N LEU A 180 14.80 4.75 24.47
CA LEU A 180 15.54 4.79 23.20
C LEU A 180 16.78 5.69 23.30
N ARG A 181 16.66 6.86 23.95
CA ARG A 181 17.80 7.78 24.18
C ARG A 181 18.87 7.20 25.10
N ALA A 182 18.46 6.45 26.13
CA ALA A 182 19.34 5.89 27.14
C ALA A 182 20.28 4.79 26.62
N HIS A 183 19.94 4.17 25.48
CA HIS A 183 20.80 3.16 24.87
C HIS A 183 22.14 3.74 24.40
N PRO A 184 23.23 2.94 24.47
CA PRO A 184 24.48 3.25 23.77
C PRO A 184 24.24 3.51 22.28
N ALA A 185 25.02 4.42 21.70
CA ALA A 185 24.88 4.85 20.30
C ALA A 185 24.66 3.69 19.30
N PRO A 186 25.44 2.59 19.30
CA PRO A 186 25.22 1.49 18.35
C PRO A 186 23.83 0.85 18.46
N ILE A 187 23.32 0.70 19.68
CA ILE A 187 22.00 0.09 19.94
C ILE A 187 20.91 1.09 19.53
N ARG A 188 21.00 2.33 20.02
CA ARG A 188 20.02 3.40 19.74
C ARG A 188 19.79 3.59 18.25
N TYR A 189 20.85 3.84 17.49
CA TYR A 189 20.72 4.14 16.07
C TYR A 189 20.29 2.92 15.26
N THR A 190 20.68 1.70 15.66
CA THR A 190 20.21 0.49 14.98
C THR A 190 18.72 0.26 15.18
N LEU A 191 18.21 0.39 16.41
CA LEU A 191 16.77 0.25 16.70
C LEU A 191 15.93 1.30 15.95
N LEU A 192 16.37 2.56 15.94
CA LEU A 192 15.70 3.62 15.19
C LEU A 192 15.75 3.40 13.68
N ALA A 193 16.91 3.00 13.15
CA ALA A 193 17.05 2.71 11.73
C ALA A 193 16.12 1.56 11.30
N ILE A 194 16.03 0.48 12.08
CA ILE A 194 15.08 -0.62 11.82
C ILE A 194 13.64 -0.13 11.88
N LEU A 195 13.30 0.66 12.91
CA LEU A 195 11.94 1.18 13.11
C LEU A 195 11.49 2.03 11.91
N PHE A 196 12.30 3.00 11.49
CA PHE A 196 11.94 3.90 10.39
C PHE A 196 12.13 3.30 9.00
N TRP A 197 13.04 2.33 8.83
CA TRP A 197 13.11 1.55 7.60
C TRP A 197 11.83 0.75 7.37
N HIS A 198 11.30 0.11 8.43
CA HIS A 198 10.01 -0.57 8.34
C HIS A 198 8.86 0.43 8.17
N ARG A 199 8.92 1.57 8.89
CA ARG A 199 7.87 2.58 8.81
C ARG A 199 7.77 3.23 7.43
N HIS A 200 8.89 3.40 6.73
CA HIS A 200 8.91 3.86 5.34
C HIS A 200 8.06 2.95 4.44
N ALA A 201 8.20 1.62 4.57
CA ALA A 201 7.42 0.67 3.79
C ALA A 201 5.93 0.71 4.16
N GLU A 202 5.60 0.70 5.46
CA GLU A 202 4.20 0.76 5.91
C GLU A 202 3.48 2.06 5.45
N VAL A 203 4.17 3.21 5.43
CA VAL A 203 3.59 4.47 4.94
C VAL A 203 3.28 4.40 3.44
N ILE A 204 4.12 3.72 2.65
CA ILE A 204 3.85 3.50 1.22
C ILE A 204 2.63 2.60 1.02
N ASP A 205 2.52 1.52 1.81
CA ASP A 205 1.36 0.63 1.76
C ASP A 205 0.08 1.40 2.10
N TYR A 206 0.13 2.24 3.14
CA TYR A 206 -0.99 3.12 3.50
C TYR A 206 -1.35 4.13 2.41
N LEU A 207 -0.36 4.71 1.73
CA LEU A 207 -0.62 5.60 0.59
C LEU A 207 -1.31 4.86 -0.55
N ALA A 208 -0.93 3.60 -0.82
CA ALA A 208 -1.59 2.77 -1.83
C ALA A 208 -3.04 2.45 -1.45
N ASP A 209 -3.29 2.08 -0.19
CA ASP A 209 -4.64 1.80 0.33
C ASP A 209 -5.52 3.05 0.28
N LEU A 210 -5.00 4.20 0.75
CA LEU A 210 -5.72 5.47 0.69
C LEU A 210 -6.07 5.86 -0.76
N LEU A 211 -5.16 5.65 -1.70
CA LEU A 211 -5.38 5.91 -3.12
C LEU A 211 -6.49 5.01 -3.69
N ASP A 212 -6.48 3.71 -3.34
CA ASP A 212 -7.50 2.74 -3.76
C ASP A 212 -8.91 3.14 -3.26
N GLU A 213 -9.01 3.44 -1.97
CA GLU A 213 -10.28 3.77 -1.31
C GLU A 213 -10.85 5.10 -1.77
N ILE A 214 -10.00 6.11 -1.93
CA ILE A 214 -10.43 7.44 -2.39
C ILE A 214 -10.89 7.39 -3.84
N THR A 215 -10.16 6.66 -4.70
CA THR A 215 -10.55 6.43 -6.09
C THR A 215 -11.91 5.75 -6.17
N LEU A 216 -12.17 4.77 -5.30
CA LEU A 216 -13.48 4.13 -5.19
C LEU A 216 -14.58 5.12 -4.73
N LYS A 217 -14.29 5.93 -3.71
CA LYS A 217 -15.27 6.81 -3.05
C LYS A 217 -15.82 7.86 -4.01
N PHE A 218 -14.98 8.60 -4.73
CA PHE A 218 -15.48 9.63 -5.65
C PHE A 218 -16.18 9.01 -6.87
N GLY A 219 -15.69 7.88 -7.38
CA GLY A 219 -16.32 7.15 -8.47
C GLY A 219 -17.72 6.64 -8.11
N ASN A 220 -17.87 6.05 -6.91
CA ASN A 220 -19.17 5.60 -6.39
C ASN A 220 -20.11 6.77 -6.10
N LYS A 221 -19.59 7.87 -5.55
CA LYS A 221 -20.39 9.08 -5.35
C LYS A 221 -20.98 9.58 -6.67
N ALA A 222 -20.15 9.73 -7.70
CA ALA A 222 -20.61 10.17 -9.02
C ALA A 222 -21.67 9.23 -9.61
N LYS A 223 -21.44 7.92 -9.57
CA LYS A 223 -22.43 6.92 -10.05
C LYS A 223 -23.73 6.96 -9.27
N ASN A 224 -23.68 6.99 -7.95
CA ASN A 224 -24.86 6.95 -7.10
C ASN A 224 -25.67 8.24 -7.24
N THR A 225 -25.02 9.40 -7.32
CA THR A 225 -25.71 10.67 -7.58
C THR A 225 -26.37 10.68 -8.95
N THR A 226 -25.71 10.22 -10.02
CA THR A 226 -26.34 10.12 -11.36
C THR A 226 -27.47 9.09 -11.39
N ARG A 227 -27.32 7.96 -10.71
CA ARG A 227 -28.40 6.97 -10.57
C ARG A 227 -29.60 7.58 -9.85
N LYS A 228 -29.38 8.31 -8.75
CA LYS A 228 -30.45 8.97 -8.00
C LYS A 228 -31.19 9.99 -8.87
N GLU A 229 -30.47 10.86 -9.58
CA GLU A 229 -31.07 11.79 -10.53
C GLU A 229 -31.85 11.09 -11.65
N ALA A 230 -31.33 9.98 -12.19
CA ALA A 230 -32.04 9.21 -13.20
C ALA A 230 -33.34 8.58 -12.67
N VAL A 231 -33.35 8.13 -11.41
CA VAL A 231 -34.56 7.63 -10.74
C VAL A 231 -35.55 8.77 -10.51
N GLU A 232 -35.10 9.93 -10.00
CA GLU A 232 -35.96 11.10 -9.81
C GLU A 232 -36.52 11.64 -11.14
N GLU A 233 -35.73 11.61 -12.22
CA GLU A 233 -36.20 11.92 -13.57
C GLU A 233 -37.26 10.90 -14.02
N LEU A 234 -37.06 9.59 -13.78
CA LEU A 234 -38.01 8.55 -14.13
C LEU A 234 -39.32 8.64 -13.32
N GLU A 235 -39.24 8.96 -12.03
CA GLU A 235 -40.41 9.22 -11.17
C GLU A 235 -41.22 10.42 -11.71
N ARG A 236 -40.55 11.49 -12.16
CA ARG A 236 -41.22 12.61 -12.86
C ARG A 236 -41.86 12.16 -14.18
N VAL A 237 -41.24 11.24 -14.91
CA VAL A 237 -41.73 10.70 -16.19
C VAL A 237 -42.86 9.69 -16.00
N GLN A 238 -43.08 9.08 -14.83
CA GLN A 238 -44.25 8.22 -14.60
C GLN A 238 -45.59 8.96 -14.84
N GLY A 239 -45.66 10.27 -14.58
CA GLY A 239 -46.79 11.10 -15.00
C GLY A 239 -46.97 11.15 -16.52
N LYS A 240 -45.87 11.10 -17.29
CA LYS A 240 -45.85 11.04 -18.76
C LYS A 240 -46.12 9.63 -19.31
N ASN A 241 -45.82 8.56 -18.57
CA ASN A 241 -46.18 7.19 -18.95
C ASN A 241 -47.69 7.00 -19.06
N LYS A 242 -48.48 7.72 -18.26
CA LYS A 242 -49.95 7.79 -18.43
C LYS A 242 -50.32 8.32 -19.82
N HIS A 243 -49.62 9.35 -20.31
CA HIS A 243 -49.81 9.87 -21.66
C HIS A 243 -49.42 8.86 -22.74
N ILE A 244 -48.31 8.11 -22.57
CA ILE A 244 -47.90 7.04 -23.51
C ILE A 244 -48.97 5.93 -23.55
N ILE A 245 -49.44 5.46 -22.40
CA ILE A 245 -50.48 4.42 -22.33
C ILE A 245 -51.77 4.91 -22.98
N ASN A 246 -52.16 6.17 -22.74
CA ASN A 246 -53.34 6.77 -23.36
C ASN A 246 -53.18 6.91 -24.88
N LEU A 247 -51.98 7.26 -25.35
CA LEU A 247 -51.65 7.32 -26.77
C LEU A 247 -51.81 5.95 -27.43
N LEU A 248 -51.21 4.91 -26.81
CA LEU A 248 -51.29 3.53 -27.30
C LEU A 248 -52.74 3.00 -27.30
N LYS A 249 -53.53 3.31 -26.27
CA LYS A 249 -54.96 2.96 -26.21
C LYS A 249 -55.75 3.65 -27.33
N ALA A 250 -55.47 4.92 -27.61
CA ALA A 250 -56.13 5.66 -28.67
C ALA A 250 -55.85 5.07 -30.07
N THR A 251 -54.59 4.70 -30.34
CA THR A 251 -54.22 4.01 -31.59
C THR A 251 -54.89 2.64 -31.74
N VAL A 252 -55.12 1.92 -30.64
CA VAL A 252 -55.81 0.60 -30.69
C VAL A 252 -57.31 0.78 -30.90
N ASN A 253 -57.93 1.77 -30.25
CA ASN A 253 -59.38 1.99 -30.30
C ASN A 253 -59.85 2.64 -31.61
N HIS A 254 -58.97 3.40 -32.28
CA HIS A 254 -59.27 4.15 -33.49
C HIS A 254 -58.19 3.94 -34.55
N PRO A 255 -58.12 2.74 -35.17
CA PRO A 255 -57.04 2.38 -36.09
C PRO A 255 -57.04 3.21 -37.39
N ASP A 256 -58.22 3.60 -37.88
CA ASP A 256 -58.40 4.35 -39.13
C ASP A 256 -58.64 5.87 -38.90
N GLY A 257 -58.48 6.33 -37.66
CA GLY A 257 -58.73 7.73 -37.28
C GLY A 257 -57.68 8.70 -37.80
N ILE A 258 -58.08 9.93 -38.14
CA ILE A 258 -57.15 11.00 -38.50
C ILE A 258 -56.32 11.35 -37.26
N ILE A 259 -54.99 11.23 -37.36
CA ILE A 259 -54.04 11.42 -36.25
C ILE A 259 -54.29 12.73 -35.49
N GLN A 260 -54.53 13.81 -36.23
CA GLN A 260 -54.75 15.13 -35.66
C GLN A 260 -56.00 15.18 -34.75
N ASP A 261 -57.07 14.52 -35.13
CA ASP A 261 -58.35 14.55 -34.43
C ASP A 261 -58.46 13.48 -33.34
N THR A 262 -57.61 12.46 -33.43
CA THR A 262 -57.70 11.27 -32.57
C THR A 262 -56.62 11.24 -31.48
N LEU A 263 -55.41 11.73 -31.77
CA LEU A 263 -54.25 11.63 -30.87
C LEU A 263 -53.90 12.94 -30.17
N TYR A 264 -53.93 14.08 -30.87
CA TYR A 264 -53.54 15.37 -30.29
C TYR A 264 -54.49 15.96 -29.23
N PRO A 265 -55.80 15.64 -29.22
CA PRO A 265 -56.67 16.00 -28.09
C PRO A 265 -56.32 15.27 -26.78
N ILE A 266 -55.69 14.09 -26.87
CA ILE A 266 -55.35 13.25 -25.71
C ILE A 266 -53.97 13.62 -25.16
N VAL A 267 -53.02 13.90 -26.05
CA VAL A 267 -51.65 14.31 -25.70
C VAL A 267 -51.17 15.35 -26.70
N GLY A 268 -50.85 16.56 -26.22
CA GLY A 268 -50.35 17.63 -27.10
C GLY A 268 -49.03 17.29 -27.79
N ALA A 269 -48.81 17.83 -28.99
CA ALA A 269 -47.61 17.57 -29.80
C ALA A 269 -46.28 18.01 -29.14
N SER A 270 -46.32 18.97 -28.19
CA SER A 270 -45.18 19.34 -27.35
C SER A 270 -44.83 18.23 -26.36
N THR A 271 -45.83 17.68 -25.66
CA THR A 271 -45.67 16.57 -24.72
C THR A 271 -45.17 15.30 -25.41
N ILE A 272 -45.63 15.00 -26.63
CA ILE A 272 -45.12 13.88 -27.44
C ILE A 272 -43.64 14.07 -27.79
N ARG A 273 -43.23 15.29 -28.20
CA ARG A 273 -41.81 15.62 -28.44
C ARG A 273 -40.97 15.49 -27.18
N ASP A 274 -41.47 15.93 -26.04
CA ASP A 274 -40.77 15.79 -24.76
C ASP A 274 -40.63 14.32 -24.36
N ILE A 275 -41.66 13.49 -24.58
CA ILE A 275 -41.61 12.04 -24.36
C ILE A 275 -40.59 11.37 -25.27
N ILE A 276 -40.59 11.69 -26.58
CA ILE A 276 -39.61 11.13 -27.53
C ILE A 276 -38.20 11.53 -27.11
N LYS A 277 -37.96 12.82 -26.79
CA LYS A 277 -36.68 13.34 -26.32
C LYS A 277 -36.22 12.65 -25.03
N ASP A 278 -37.12 12.43 -24.07
CA ASP A 278 -36.80 11.75 -22.81
C ASP A 278 -36.51 10.24 -23.04
N MET A 279 -37.25 9.58 -23.92
CA MET A 279 -37.11 8.13 -24.21
C MET A 279 -35.93 7.81 -25.13
N THR A 280 -35.48 8.77 -25.93
CA THR A 280 -34.27 8.66 -26.77
C THR A 280 -33.01 9.15 -26.06
N ARG A 281 -33.08 9.54 -24.77
CA ARG A 281 -31.88 9.86 -23.98
C ARG A 281 -30.92 8.68 -23.98
N ASN A 282 -29.78 8.89 -24.62
CA ASN A 282 -28.84 7.83 -24.94
C ASN A 282 -28.06 7.38 -23.69
N HIS A 283 -27.67 6.10 -23.67
CA HIS A 283 -26.73 5.55 -22.69
C HIS A 283 -25.42 6.37 -22.59
N ARG A 284 -25.05 7.08 -23.66
CA ARG A 284 -23.94 8.04 -23.71
C ARG A 284 -24.13 9.25 -22.78
N GLU A 285 -25.30 9.90 -22.79
CA GLU A 285 -25.56 11.07 -21.93
C GLU A 285 -25.47 10.68 -20.44
N TYR A 286 -25.93 9.48 -20.08
CA TYR A 286 -25.81 8.96 -18.72
C TYR A 286 -24.35 8.79 -18.31
N LYS A 287 -23.51 8.24 -19.18
CA LYS A 287 -22.07 8.09 -18.94
C LYS A 287 -21.37 9.45 -18.83
N GLU A 288 -21.70 10.40 -19.71
CA GLU A 288 -21.18 11.77 -19.67
C GLU A 288 -21.53 12.45 -18.34
N LYS A 289 -22.78 12.35 -17.87
CA LYS A 289 -23.20 12.86 -16.55
C LYS A 289 -22.35 12.27 -15.41
N ILE A 290 -22.03 10.97 -15.43
CA ILE A 290 -21.13 10.37 -14.43
C ILE A 290 -19.74 11.02 -14.52
N TYR A 291 -19.18 11.14 -15.72
CA TYR A 291 -17.84 11.67 -15.91
C TYR A 291 -17.71 13.14 -15.52
N ILE A 292 -18.71 13.96 -15.84
CA ILE A 292 -18.79 15.37 -15.41
C ILE A 292 -18.72 15.48 -13.87
N LYS A 293 -19.44 14.60 -13.16
CA LYS A 293 -19.41 14.58 -11.69
C LYS A 293 -18.10 14.07 -11.13
N MET A 294 -17.49 13.04 -11.75
CA MET A 294 -16.15 12.58 -11.39
C MET A 294 -15.12 13.69 -11.59
N HIS A 295 -15.15 14.36 -12.74
CA HIS A 295 -14.32 15.49 -13.09
C HIS A 295 -14.44 16.63 -12.07
N SER A 296 -15.67 17.06 -11.76
CA SER A 296 -15.92 18.11 -10.76
C SER A 296 -15.43 17.71 -9.36
N SER A 297 -15.61 16.44 -8.98
CA SER A 297 -15.13 15.95 -7.68
C SER A 297 -13.61 15.92 -7.64
N TYR A 298 -12.96 15.44 -8.70
CA TYR A 298 -11.53 15.18 -8.75
C TYR A 298 -10.67 16.44 -8.90
N ARG A 299 -11.08 17.41 -9.74
CA ARG A 299 -10.28 18.58 -10.16
C ARG A 299 -9.68 19.44 -9.04
N GLY A 300 -10.26 19.39 -7.84
CA GLY A 300 -9.81 20.15 -6.67
C GLY A 300 -8.79 19.38 -5.82
N HIS A 301 -9.11 19.21 -4.54
CA HIS A 301 -8.21 18.64 -3.54
C HIS A 301 -7.72 17.21 -3.86
N TYR A 302 -8.53 16.39 -4.52
CA TYR A 302 -8.12 15.02 -4.87
C TYR A 302 -6.99 15.00 -5.90
N ARG A 303 -7.07 15.85 -6.94
CA ARG A 303 -6.01 15.99 -7.93
C ARG A 303 -4.71 16.44 -7.29
N ILE A 304 -4.76 17.46 -6.43
CA ILE A 304 -3.57 17.99 -5.72
C ILE A 304 -2.87 16.86 -4.95
N ALA A 305 -3.62 16.12 -4.14
CA ALA A 305 -3.04 15.04 -3.36
C ALA A 305 -2.53 13.88 -4.23
N PHE A 306 -3.23 13.54 -5.32
CA PHE A 306 -2.72 12.54 -6.27
C PHE A 306 -1.41 12.98 -6.92
N CYS A 307 -1.33 14.23 -7.40
CA CYS A 307 -0.08 14.78 -7.96
C CYS A 307 1.05 14.76 -6.92
N ASN A 308 0.77 15.07 -5.65
CA ASN A 308 1.76 14.98 -4.58
C ASN A 308 2.25 13.54 -4.35
N ILE A 309 1.35 12.56 -4.45
CA ILE A 309 1.72 11.13 -4.41
C ILE A 309 2.61 10.80 -5.61
N LEU A 310 2.24 11.18 -6.84
CA LEU A 310 3.05 10.91 -8.04
C LEU A 310 4.43 11.57 -8.01
N LYS A 311 4.54 12.77 -7.42
CA LYS A 311 5.83 13.46 -7.24
C LYS A 311 6.74 12.69 -6.28
N ASN A 312 6.18 12.02 -5.28
CA ASN A 312 6.93 11.38 -4.21
C ASN A 312 7.05 9.84 -4.33
N LEU A 313 6.22 9.18 -5.13
CA LEU A 313 6.27 7.74 -5.33
C LEU A 313 6.75 7.39 -6.73
N THR A 314 7.48 6.28 -6.83
CA THR A 314 7.89 5.72 -8.12
C THR A 314 7.08 4.46 -8.36
N PHE A 315 6.31 4.43 -9.44
CA PHE A 315 5.54 3.27 -9.85
C PHE A 315 6.37 2.46 -10.85
N ARG A 316 6.40 1.14 -10.69
CA ARG A 316 7.06 0.22 -11.62
C ARG A 316 6.20 -1.00 -11.88
N SER A 317 6.40 -1.61 -13.04
CA SER A 317 5.88 -2.94 -13.36
C SER A 317 6.92 -3.69 -14.16
N ASN A 318 7.06 -4.99 -13.89
CA ASN A 318 7.87 -5.89 -14.73
C ASN A 318 7.01 -6.56 -15.82
N ASN A 319 5.71 -6.30 -15.82
CA ASN A 319 4.79 -6.83 -16.81
C ASN A 319 4.64 -5.82 -17.96
N GLN A 320 5.05 -6.22 -19.16
CA GLN A 320 4.96 -5.38 -20.36
C GLN A 320 3.53 -4.90 -20.63
N SER A 321 2.51 -5.70 -20.28
CA SER A 321 1.09 -5.31 -20.44
C SER A 321 0.63 -4.18 -19.52
N HIS A 322 1.47 -3.74 -18.57
CA HIS A 322 1.17 -2.63 -17.65
C HIS A 322 2.09 -1.42 -17.83
N GLN A 323 3.08 -1.49 -18.73
CA GLN A 323 3.90 -0.33 -19.08
C GLN A 323 3.07 0.87 -19.54
N PRO A 324 1.98 0.71 -20.32
CA PRO A 324 1.13 1.85 -20.69
C PRO A 324 0.58 2.62 -19.48
N VAL A 325 0.34 1.95 -18.35
CA VAL A 325 -0.11 2.62 -17.11
C VAL A 325 1.04 3.38 -16.46
N ILE A 326 2.26 2.86 -16.50
CA ILE A 326 3.45 3.53 -15.96
C ILE A 326 3.77 4.79 -16.78
N GLU A 327 3.76 4.66 -18.11
CA GLU A 327 3.91 5.77 -19.06
C GLU A 327 2.83 6.84 -18.83
N ALA A 328 1.57 6.42 -18.65
CA ALA A 328 0.48 7.34 -18.35
C ALA A 328 0.69 8.12 -17.03
N LEU A 329 1.19 7.46 -15.98
CA LEU A 329 1.52 8.12 -14.71
C LEU A 329 2.68 9.11 -14.86
N GLN A 330 3.66 8.78 -15.70
CA GLN A 330 4.76 9.69 -16.03
C GLN A 330 4.26 10.93 -16.78
N LEU A 331 3.43 10.74 -17.81
CA LEU A 331 2.84 11.84 -18.57
C LEU A 331 2.00 12.77 -17.67
N ILE A 332 1.20 12.20 -16.76
CA ILE A 332 0.43 13.00 -15.78
C ILE A 332 1.36 13.81 -14.87
N ARG A 333 2.49 13.23 -14.45
CA ARG A 333 3.48 13.91 -13.61
C ARG A 333 4.11 15.10 -14.34
N GLU A 334 4.46 14.94 -15.60
CA GLU A 334 5.01 16.01 -16.46
C GLU A 334 4.00 17.15 -16.64
N TYR A 335 2.73 16.82 -16.78
CA TYR A 335 1.62 17.77 -16.86
C TYR A 335 1.08 18.23 -15.50
N GLY A 336 1.71 17.90 -14.38
CA GLY A 336 1.16 18.08 -13.02
C GLY A 336 0.70 19.52 -12.74
N ASP A 337 1.55 20.49 -13.12
CA ASP A 337 1.33 21.92 -12.86
C ASP A 337 0.70 22.65 -14.06
N SER A 338 0.44 21.94 -15.17
CA SER A 338 -0.18 22.52 -16.37
C SER A 338 -1.65 22.91 -16.10
N GLY A 339 -2.11 24.01 -16.69
CA GLY A 339 -3.51 24.44 -16.71
C GLY A 339 -4.28 23.95 -17.95
N GLN A 340 -3.62 23.26 -18.88
CA GLN A 340 -4.21 22.91 -20.16
C GLN A 340 -5.35 21.89 -20.00
N ARG A 341 -6.41 22.05 -20.81
CA ARG A 341 -7.55 21.12 -20.83
C ARG A 341 -7.21 19.79 -21.50
N PHE A 342 -6.37 19.82 -22.52
CA PHE A 342 -5.98 18.66 -23.32
C PHE A 342 -4.47 18.49 -23.26
N PHE A 343 -3.99 17.27 -23.49
CA PHE A 343 -2.57 17.04 -23.82
C PHE A 343 -2.20 17.72 -25.15
N ALA A 344 -0.90 17.94 -25.35
CA ALA A 344 -0.41 18.49 -26.61
C ALA A 344 -0.64 17.49 -27.73
N ALA A 345 -0.84 17.99 -28.96
CA ALA A 345 -1.14 17.12 -30.10
C ALA A 345 0.02 16.19 -30.48
N ASN A 346 1.24 16.53 -30.06
CA ASN A 346 2.45 15.75 -30.34
C ASN A 346 2.79 14.76 -29.21
N ASP A 347 2.03 14.74 -28.11
CA ASP A 347 2.28 13.80 -27.03
C ASP A 347 1.77 12.41 -27.39
N GLU A 348 2.59 11.39 -27.12
CA GLU A 348 2.13 10.00 -27.17
C GLU A 348 1.36 9.67 -25.90
N VAL A 349 0.03 9.81 -25.96
CA VAL A 349 -0.85 9.51 -24.82
C VAL A 349 -1.23 8.02 -24.82
N PRO A 350 -0.86 7.22 -23.80
CA PRO A 350 -1.21 5.80 -23.78
C PRO A 350 -2.71 5.56 -23.65
N ILE A 351 -3.35 4.97 -24.66
CA ILE A 351 -4.81 4.71 -24.66
C ILE A 351 -5.11 3.26 -24.27
N GLU A 352 -4.49 2.31 -24.98
CA GLU A 352 -4.75 0.88 -24.79
C GLU A 352 -4.24 0.37 -23.46
N GLY A 353 -5.06 -0.44 -22.77
CA GLY A 353 -4.75 -0.92 -21.42
C GLY A 353 -4.89 0.13 -20.30
N VAL A 354 -5.07 1.42 -20.65
CA VAL A 354 -5.23 2.53 -19.71
C VAL A 354 -6.68 3.00 -19.63
N ILE A 355 -7.30 3.28 -20.77
CA ILE A 355 -8.68 3.75 -20.84
C ILE A 355 -9.62 2.55 -21.07
N GLN A 356 -10.62 2.38 -20.20
CA GLN A 356 -11.66 1.36 -20.43
C GLN A 356 -12.49 1.72 -21.68
N PRO A 357 -12.81 0.74 -22.56
CA PRO A 357 -13.51 1.01 -23.83
C PRO A 357 -14.77 1.85 -23.69
N LYS A 358 -15.53 1.64 -22.60
CA LYS A 358 -16.79 2.34 -22.33
C LYS A 358 -16.66 3.85 -22.08
N TRP A 359 -15.44 4.37 -21.88
CA TRP A 359 -15.15 5.76 -21.58
C TRP A 359 -14.36 6.48 -22.70
N LYS A 360 -13.92 5.75 -23.74
CA LYS A 360 -13.08 6.32 -24.81
C LYS A 360 -13.76 7.51 -25.49
N ASP A 361 -15.06 7.40 -25.76
CA ASP A 361 -15.92 8.40 -26.40
C ASP A 361 -16.16 9.68 -25.56
N ILE A 362 -15.78 9.65 -24.27
CA ILE A 362 -15.91 10.78 -23.33
C ILE A 362 -14.55 11.42 -23.03
N ILE A 363 -13.48 10.64 -23.12
CA ILE A 363 -12.12 11.12 -22.81
C ILE A 363 -11.44 11.66 -24.06
N ILE A 364 -11.70 11.07 -25.22
CA ILE A 364 -11.17 11.47 -26.52
C ILE A 364 -12.23 12.33 -27.21
N GLU A 365 -11.93 13.62 -27.35
CA GLU A 365 -12.79 14.62 -27.97
C GLU A 365 -12.23 14.97 -29.35
N THR A 366 -13.08 15.13 -30.36
CA THR A 366 -12.67 15.65 -31.67
C THR A 366 -12.79 17.17 -31.66
N ASP A 367 -11.70 17.88 -31.96
CA ASP A 367 -11.73 19.35 -32.03
C ASP A 367 -12.40 19.86 -33.32
N SER A 368 -12.55 21.19 -33.42
CA SER A 368 -13.17 21.84 -34.58
C SER A 368 -12.41 21.64 -35.90
N LYS A 369 -11.17 21.13 -35.85
CA LYS A 369 -10.34 20.80 -37.01
C LYS A 369 -10.37 19.30 -37.34
N GLY A 370 -11.18 18.51 -36.63
CA GLY A 370 -11.27 17.06 -36.83
C GLY A 370 -10.15 16.27 -36.16
N MET A 371 -9.30 16.91 -35.35
CA MET A 371 -8.19 16.23 -34.67
C MET A 371 -8.66 15.65 -33.33
N GLU A 372 -8.23 14.43 -33.03
CA GLU A 372 -8.48 13.81 -31.73
C GLU A 372 -7.64 14.48 -30.63
N ARG A 373 -8.29 14.84 -29.53
CA ARG A 373 -7.68 15.48 -28.37
C ARG A 373 -8.09 14.72 -27.11
N VAL A 374 -7.10 14.37 -26.30
CA VAL A 374 -7.33 13.66 -25.04
C VAL A 374 -7.54 14.67 -23.91
N ASN A 375 -8.72 14.66 -23.30
CA ASN A 375 -9.04 15.51 -22.17
C ASN A 375 -8.23 15.07 -20.95
N ARG A 376 -7.33 15.94 -20.47
CA ARG A 376 -6.31 15.58 -19.47
C ARG A 376 -6.90 15.17 -18.14
N ILE A 377 -7.82 15.95 -17.59
CA ILE A 377 -8.40 15.63 -16.26
C ILE A 377 -9.24 14.36 -16.35
N ASN A 378 -9.95 14.16 -17.46
CA ASN A 378 -10.68 12.92 -17.65
C ASN A 378 -9.72 11.72 -17.79
N TYR A 379 -8.63 11.89 -18.53
CA TYR A 379 -7.59 10.87 -18.63
C TYR A 379 -6.96 10.53 -17.27
N GLU A 380 -6.64 11.52 -16.44
CA GLU A 380 -6.13 11.33 -15.07
C GLU A 380 -7.07 10.43 -14.23
N ILE A 381 -8.39 10.65 -14.33
CA ILE A 381 -9.40 9.81 -13.66
C ILE A 381 -9.40 8.39 -14.20
N ALA A 382 -9.27 8.20 -15.52
CA ALA A 382 -9.17 6.88 -16.13
C ALA A 382 -7.92 6.12 -15.65
N VAL A 383 -6.77 6.80 -15.63
CA VAL A 383 -5.51 6.26 -15.11
C VAL A 383 -5.64 5.85 -13.65
N LEU A 384 -6.25 6.67 -12.80
CA LEU A 384 -6.51 6.33 -11.39
C LEU A 384 -7.37 5.08 -11.24
N GLN A 385 -8.46 4.96 -12.02
CA GLN A 385 -9.32 3.78 -11.99
C GLN A 385 -8.59 2.51 -12.44
N THR A 386 -7.72 2.62 -13.44
CA THR A 386 -6.91 1.50 -13.93
C THR A 386 -5.81 1.14 -12.94
N LEU A 387 -5.05 2.13 -12.44
CA LEU A 387 -4.03 1.96 -11.41
C LEU A 387 -4.58 1.23 -10.19
N ARG A 388 -5.76 1.66 -9.71
CA ARG A 388 -6.48 0.98 -8.63
C ARG A 388 -6.67 -0.52 -8.88
N THR A 389 -7.06 -0.88 -10.09
CA THR A 389 -7.30 -2.27 -10.47
C THR A 389 -5.98 -3.06 -10.49
N ARG A 390 -4.89 -2.43 -10.94
CA ARG A 390 -3.57 -3.06 -11.06
C ARG A 390 -2.80 -3.18 -9.74
N LEU A 391 -2.96 -2.21 -8.83
CA LEU A 391 -2.43 -2.27 -7.46
C LEU A 391 -3.00 -3.47 -6.70
N ARG A 392 -4.31 -3.72 -6.81
CA ARG A 392 -4.98 -4.87 -6.18
C ARG A 392 -4.51 -6.23 -6.70
N CYS A 393 -4.07 -6.30 -7.94
CA CYS A 393 -3.55 -7.53 -8.54
C CYS A 393 -2.05 -7.75 -8.27
N PHE A 394 -1.37 -6.86 -7.53
CA PHE A 394 0.09 -6.85 -7.31
C PHE A 394 0.91 -6.81 -8.61
N THR A 395 0.30 -6.29 -9.68
CA THR A 395 0.89 -6.26 -11.01
C THR A 395 1.65 -4.95 -11.30
N VAL A 396 1.36 -3.91 -10.52
CA VAL A 396 2.11 -2.66 -10.44
C VAL A 396 2.55 -2.51 -9.00
N ASN A 397 3.84 -2.29 -8.78
CA ASN A 397 4.43 -2.12 -7.46
C ASN A 397 4.89 -0.68 -7.29
N ILE A 398 4.71 -0.15 -6.08
CA ILE A 398 5.31 1.13 -5.71
C ILE A 398 6.71 0.80 -5.22
N ASN A 399 7.71 1.29 -5.95
CA ASN A 399 9.09 0.96 -5.64
C ASN A 399 9.48 1.60 -4.30
N ASN A 400 9.75 0.73 -3.33
CA ASN A 400 10.58 1.07 -2.20
C ASN A 400 12.01 1.20 -2.72
N MET A 401 12.63 2.37 -2.57
CA MET A 401 14.08 2.43 -2.69
C MET A 401 14.74 1.48 -1.66
N CYS A 402 14.05 1.14 -0.55
CA CYS A 402 14.36 0.11 0.46
C CYS A 402 14.03 -1.36 0.08
N CYS A 403 13.47 -1.65 -1.10
CA CYS A 403 13.14 -3.00 -1.53
C CYS A 403 13.48 -3.14 -3.01
N ILE A 404 14.79 -3.14 -3.30
CA ILE A 404 15.27 -3.98 -4.38
C ILE A 404 15.07 -5.41 -3.88
N ILE A 405 13.91 -5.97 -4.19
CA ILE A 405 13.78 -7.41 -4.38
C ILE A 405 13.55 -7.54 -5.87
N ASP A 406 14.64 -7.83 -6.56
CA ASP A 406 14.60 -8.25 -7.94
C ASP A 406 13.58 -9.39 -8.07
N PHE A 407 12.54 -9.16 -8.86
CA PHE A 407 11.60 -10.20 -9.25
C PHE A 407 12.24 -11.11 -10.32
N THR A 408 13.37 -11.73 -9.98
CA THR A 408 14.07 -12.73 -10.80
C THR A 408 14.31 -13.99 -9.98
N SER A 409 13.26 -14.60 -9.46
CA SER A 409 13.27 -16.03 -9.12
C SER A 409 11.85 -16.51 -8.90
N THR A 410 11.56 -17.68 -9.46
CA THR A 410 10.24 -18.26 -9.72
C THR A 410 9.46 -18.71 -8.48
N ASP A 411 9.86 -18.35 -7.25
CA ASP A 411 9.13 -18.72 -6.04
C ASP A 411 9.55 -17.88 -4.83
N VAL A 412 9.00 -16.67 -4.66
CA VAL A 412 8.85 -16.05 -3.33
C VAL A 412 7.63 -15.13 -3.30
N ARG A 413 6.50 -15.65 -2.81
CA ARG A 413 5.38 -14.82 -2.32
C ARG A 413 5.83 -14.07 -1.07
N ILE A 414 6.11 -12.77 -1.21
CA ILE A 414 6.20 -11.90 -0.03
C ILE A 414 4.78 -11.55 0.38
N TYR A 415 4.28 -12.31 1.34
CA TYR A 415 3.12 -11.97 2.13
C TYR A 415 3.42 -10.68 2.91
N PHE A 416 2.97 -9.54 2.40
CA PHE A 416 2.48 -8.52 3.32
C PHE A 416 1.15 -9.04 3.84
N ILE A 417 1.20 -9.54 5.08
CA ILE A 417 0.04 -10.01 5.83
C ILE A 417 -0.97 -8.87 5.83
N LYS A 418 -2.05 -9.06 5.06
CA LYS A 418 -3.34 -8.43 5.33
C LYS A 418 -3.64 -8.60 6.81
N ARG A 419 -3.78 -7.49 7.51
CA ARG A 419 -4.89 -7.37 8.46
C ARG A 419 -5.96 -6.54 7.79
#